data_AF-K5WJZ9-F1
#
_entry.id   AF-K5WJZ9-F1
#
_cell.length_a   1.000
_cell.length_b   1.000
_cell.length_c   1.000
_cell.angle_alpha   90.00
_cell.angle_beta   90.00
_cell.angle_gamma   90.00
#
_symmetry.space_group_name_H-M   'P 1'
#
loop_
_entity.id
_entity.type
_entity.pdbx_description
1 polymer ?
#
loop_
_entity_poly.entity_id
_entity_poly.type
_entity_poly.pdbx_seq_one_letter_code
_entity_poly.pdbx_strand_id
1 'polypeptide(L)'
;MPKKKGPPYLDDPGCRYIVIENPWPNGKFGGARDDAYYQEVGAWMRYALNKAAYPETIYSRNTRADLVVKFSQDVDIKPLLGAHYWPNFLKKSDAERELSQIFAFNYRKEGHPENHQWAIHEIDLDDPRRWAGRVPFKQPYFPPTFAEPHRLSCADLALPIPRPREEAADPEPQAEVHPLKPRIALPDSATQTGQSRAGSLYSFAYAMAPKVEEEPEPRRAAGQEHPARPDEPLLSSTRSPTAEPVAARQRKPPNTPAAESTPDTRQQTGGMFWTIQRSL
;
A
#
# COMPACT_ATOMS: atom_id res chain seq x y z
N MET A 1 -4.06 37.05 -8.73
CA MET A 1 -5.39 36.60 -9.19
C MET A 1 -5.74 35.31 -8.44
N PRO A 2 -6.93 35.19 -7.84
CA PRO A 2 -7.34 33.94 -7.20
C PRO A 2 -7.45 32.86 -8.27
N LYS A 3 -6.63 31.81 -8.16
CA LYS A 3 -6.74 30.63 -9.03
C LYS A 3 -8.15 30.05 -8.80
N LYS A 4 -8.97 30.00 -9.85
CA LYS A 4 -10.29 29.34 -9.79
C LYS A 4 -10.03 27.91 -9.29
N LYS A 5 -10.42 27.62 -8.05
CA LYS A 5 -10.55 26.23 -7.59
C LYS A 5 -11.55 25.59 -8.55
N GLY A 6 -11.13 24.54 -9.24
CA GLY A 6 -12.02 23.81 -10.13
C GLY A 6 -13.31 23.45 -9.37
N PRO A 7 -14.47 23.41 -10.05
CA PRO A 7 -15.69 22.92 -9.43
C PRO A 7 -15.46 21.49 -8.91
N PRO A 8 -16.15 21.08 -7.84
CA PRO A 8 -16.05 19.71 -7.35
C PRO A 8 -16.41 18.73 -8.48
N TYR A 9 -15.62 17.69 -8.63
CA TYR A 9 -15.89 16.60 -9.56
C TYR A 9 -17.09 15.81 -9.02
N LEU A 10 -18.17 15.74 -9.80
CA LEU A 10 -19.44 15.09 -9.43
C LEU A 10 -19.61 13.73 -10.10
N ASP A 11 -18.80 13.45 -11.11
CA ASP A 11 -18.72 12.19 -11.82
C ASP A 11 -18.17 11.07 -10.92
N ASP A 12 -18.65 9.85 -11.17
CA ASP A 12 -18.01 8.65 -10.62
C ASP A 12 -16.74 8.41 -11.44
N PRO A 13 -15.55 8.38 -10.83
CA PRO A 13 -14.30 8.16 -11.55
C PRO A 13 -14.21 6.77 -12.22
N GLY A 14 -15.14 5.85 -11.93
CA GLY A 14 -15.11 4.49 -12.50
C GLY A 14 -13.91 3.67 -12.01
N CYS A 15 -13.29 4.08 -10.91
CA CYS A 15 -12.14 3.45 -10.29
C CYS A 15 -12.04 3.85 -8.81
N ARG A 16 -11.11 3.24 -8.07
CA ARG A 16 -10.82 3.58 -6.67
C ARG A 16 -9.43 4.16 -6.55
N TYR A 17 -9.30 5.23 -5.78
CA TYR A 17 -8.03 5.86 -5.49
C TYR A 17 -7.76 5.84 -3.99
N ILE A 18 -6.51 5.51 -3.62
CA ILE A 18 -5.98 5.72 -2.28
C ILE A 18 -4.81 6.69 -2.34
N VAL A 19 -4.52 7.35 -1.22
CA VAL A 19 -3.28 8.09 -1.00
C VAL A 19 -2.48 7.40 0.10
N ILE A 20 -1.19 7.25 -0.14
CA ILE A 20 -0.25 6.62 0.79
C ILE A 20 0.77 7.65 1.22
N GLU A 21 0.83 7.92 2.51
CA GLU A 21 1.92 8.64 3.14
C GLU A 21 2.99 7.66 3.61
N ASN A 22 4.25 8.04 3.41
CA ASN A 22 5.42 7.23 3.72
C ASN A 22 5.31 5.78 3.19
N PRO A 23 5.15 5.59 1.87
CA PRO A 23 4.66 4.35 1.28
C PRO A 23 5.62 3.16 1.31
N TRP A 24 6.90 3.34 1.60
CA TRP A 24 7.84 2.23 1.53
C TRP A 24 9.13 2.49 2.31
N PRO A 25 9.75 1.45 2.89
CA PRO A 25 11.06 1.54 3.52
C PRO A 25 12.13 2.19 2.65
N ASN A 26 13.07 2.83 3.34
CA ASN A 26 14.22 3.60 2.83
C ASN A 26 13.99 5.10 2.58
N GLY A 27 12.83 5.65 2.95
CA GLY A 27 12.60 7.11 2.94
C GLY A 27 12.79 7.78 1.57
N LYS A 28 12.76 7.01 0.47
CA LYS A 28 12.95 7.55 -0.88
C LYS A 28 11.80 8.51 -1.21
N PHE A 29 12.15 9.70 -1.68
CA PHE A 29 11.20 10.74 -2.09
C PHE A 29 11.58 11.35 -3.44
N GLY A 30 10.57 11.87 -4.14
CA GLY A 30 10.73 12.51 -5.44
C GLY A 30 11.59 11.72 -6.43
N GLY A 31 12.61 12.37 -7.00
CA GLY A 31 13.48 11.78 -8.03
C GLY A 31 14.39 10.65 -7.56
N ALA A 32 14.45 10.34 -6.25
CA ALA A 32 15.18 9.18 -5.73
C ALA A 32 14.42 7.85 -5.91
N ARG A 33 13.16 7.91 -6.37
CA ARG A 33 12.30 6.75 -6.64
C ARG A 33 12.52 6.28 -8.08
N ASP A 34 12.89 5.02 -8.21
CA ASP A 34 13.08 4.28 -9.45
C ASP A 34 11.89 3.36 -9.74
N ASP A 35 11.81 2.79 -10.95
CA ASP A 35 10.72 1.88 -11.32
C ASP A 35 10.59 0.70 -10.35
N ALA A 36 11.73 0.15 -9.90
CA ALA A 36 11.77 -0.91 -8.91
C ALA A 36 11.00 -0.52 -7.63
N TYR A 37 11.17 0.71 -7.15
CA TYR A 37 10.44 1.21 -5.98
C TYR A 37 8.93 1.19 -6.18
N TYR A 38 8.44 1.59 -7.36
CA TYR A 38 7.00 1.58 -7.64
C TYR A 38 6.45 0.16 -7.74
N GLN A 39 7.18 -0.76 -8.37
CA GLN A 39 6.86 -2.20 -8.36
C GLN A 39 6.84 -2.75 -6.92
N GLU A 40 7.77 -2.27 -6.09
CA GLU A 40 7.82 -2.30 -4.63
C GLU A 40 6.44 -2.14 -3.95
N VAL A 41 5.96 -0.91 -4.10
CA VAL A 41 4.71 -0.44 -3.52
C VAL A 41 3.51 -1.18 -4.15
N GLY A 42 3.54 -1.41 -5.45
CA GLY A 42 2.46 -2.10 -6.16
C GLY A 42 2.25 -3.52 -5.63
N ALA A 43 3.33 -4.28 -5.50
CA ALA A 43 3.29 -5.61 -4.92
C ALA A 43 2.90 -5.57 -3.43
N TRP A 44 3.35 -4.59 -2.66
CA TRP A 44 2.88 -4.44 -1.27
C TRP A 44 1.36 -4.33 -1.17
N MET A 45 0.74 -3.46 -1.98
CA MET A 45 -0.72 -3.31 -2.01
C MET A 45 -1.42 -4.63 -2.34
N ARG A 46 -0.90 -5.37 -3.32
CA ARG A 46 -1.39 -6.71 -3.66
C ARG A 46 -1.35 -7.65 -2.44
N TYR A 47 -0.24 -7.70 -1.70
CA TYR A 47 -0.11 -8.56 -0.52
C TYR A 47 -1.00 -8.11 0.65
N ALA A 48 -1.21 -6.81 0.82
CA ALA A 48 -2.13 -6.26 1.82
C ALA A 48 -3.61 -6.59 1.50
N LEU A 49 -3.95 -6.77 0.22
CA LEU A 49 -5.25 -7.27 -0.25
C LEU A 49 -5.32 -8.81 -0.32
N ASN A 50 -4.42 -9.53 0.35
CA ASN A 50 -4.33 -10.99 0.30
C ASN A 50 -4.29 -11.55 -1.14
N LYS A 51 -3.65 -10.82 -2.06
CA LYS A 51 -3.53 -11.14 -3.48
C LYS A 51 -4.84 -11.16 -4.28
N ALA A 52 -5.92 -10.60 -3.74
CA ALA A 52 -7.21 -10.56 -4.43
C ALA A 52 -7.22 -9.58 -5.61
N ALA A 53 -6.43 -8.51 -5.56
CA ALA A 53 -6.37 -7.50 -6.62
C ALA A 53 -4.98 -6.86 -6.72
N TYR A 54 -4.76 -6.17 -7.84
CA TYR A 54 -3.55 -5.39 -8.12
C TYR A 54 -3.89 -3.91 -8.31
N PRO A 55 -2.98 -3.00 -7.94
CA PRO A 55 -3.06 -1.63 -8.38
C PRO A 55 -2.78 -1.54 -9.88
N GLU A 56 -3.53 -0.70 -10.59
CA GLU A 56 -3.35 -0.46 -12.02
C GLU A 56 -2.21 0.53 -12.27
N THR A 57 -2.13 1.57 -11.43
CA THR A 57 -1.25 2.70 -11.68
C THR A 57 -0.88 3.38 -10.37
N ILE A 58 0.38 3.79 -10.25
CA ILE A 58 0.86 4.65 -9.17
C ILE A 58 1.20 6.01 -9.73
N TYR A 59 0.72 7.06 -9.07
CA TYR A 59 1.00 8.45 -9.39
C TYR A 59 1.94 9.03 -8.34
N SER A 60 2.97 9.74 -8.79
CA SER A 60 3.91 10.43 -7.90
C SER A 60 4.17 11.87 -8.31
N ARG A 61 4.68 12.67 -7.37
CA ARG A 61 5.19 14.03 -7.63
C ARG A 61 6.56 14.17 -7.01
N ASN A 62 7.46 14.87 -7.70
CA ASN A 62 8.82 15.11 -7.21
C ASN A 62 8.87 15.90 -5.89
N THR A 63 7.85 16.72 -5.63
CA THR A 63 7.78 17.60 -4.46
C THR A 63 7.02 17.01 -3.27
N ARG A 64 6.46 15.81 -3.40
CA ARG A 64 5.66 15.17 -2.34
C ARG A 64 6.27 13.83 -1.95
N ALA A 65 6.15 13.51 -0.67
CA ALA A 65 6.46 12.17 -0.17
C ALA A 65 5.30 11.19 -0.42
N ASP A 66 4.08 11.70 -0.59
CA ASP A 66 2.88 10.89 -0.78
C ASP A 66 2.83 10.26 -2.18
N LEU A 67 2.13 9.13 -2.30
CA LEU A 67 1.76 8.50 -3.57
C LEU A 67 0.24 8.41 -3.68
N VAL A 68 -0.29 8.50 -4.89
CA VAL A 68 -1.69 8.15 -5.18
C VAL A 68 -1.70 6.84 -5.95
N VAL A 69 -2.54 5.90 -5.56
CA VAL A 69 -2.62 4.58 -6.20
C VAL A 69 -4.02 4.35 -6.71
N LYS A 70 -4.14 3.93 -7.97
CA LYS A 70 -5.41 3.61 -8.63
C LYS A 70 -5.63 2.10 -8.67
N PHE A 71 -6.86 1.71 -8.38
CA PHE A 71 -7.39 0.36 -8.49
C PHE A 71 -8.64 0.36 -9.36
N SER A 72 -8.99 -0.80 -9.89
CA SER A 72 -10.28 -1.02 -10.55
C SER A 72 -11.46 -0.75 -9.60
N GLN A 73 -12.63 -0.44 -10.18
CA GLN A 73 -13.83 0.01 -9.46
C GLN A 73 -14.36 -1.02 -8.45
N ASP A 74 -14.20 -2.30 -8.78
CA ASP A 74 -14.69 -3.48 -8.07
C ASP A 74 -13.81 -3.90 -6.89
N VAL A 75 -12.61 -3.32 -6.76
CA VAL A 75 -11.69 -3.65 -5.67
C VAL A 75 -12.14 -3.02 -4.36
N ASP A 76 -12.31 -3.84 -3.31
CA ASP A 76 -12.52 -3.34 -1.96
C ASP A 76 -11.20 -2.83 -1.36
N ILE A 77 -11.08 -1.50 -1.30
CA ILE A 77 -9.91 -0.82 -0.72
C ILE A 77 -9.99 -0.69 0.81
N LYS A 78 -11.13 -0.99 1.45
CA LYS A 78 -11.30 -0.79 2.90
C LYS A 78 -10.25 -1.51 3.75
N PRO A 79 -9.81 -2.74 3.45
CA PRO A 79 -8.77 -3.43 4.22
C PRO A 79 -7.41 -2.71 4.20
N LEU A 80 -7.19 -1.80 3.25
CA LEU A 80 -5.98 -1.01 3.16
C LEU A 80 -6.02 0.25 4.03
N LEU A 81 -7.19 0.74 4.43
CA LEU A 81 -7.29 2.07 5.05
C LEU A 81 -6.82 2.04 6.51
N GLY A 82 -5.92 2.96 6.87
CA GLY A 82 -5.41 3.13 8.24
C GLY A 82 -3.88 3.21 8.31
N ALA A 83 -3.34 3.07 9.52
CA ALA A 83 -1.91 3.03 9.78
C ALA A 83 -1.37 1.59 9.77
N HIS A 84 -0.33 1.39 8.97
CA HIS A 84 0.39 0.13 8.75
C HIS A 84 1.78 0.21 9.38
N TYR A 85 1.96 -0.43 10.53
CA TYR A 85 3.26 -0.49 11.19
C TYR A 85 4.18 -1.48 10.50
N TRP A 86 5.34 -1.01 10.04
CA TRP A 86 6.27 -1.82 9.26
C TRP A 86 6.76 -3.08 9.99
N PRO A 87 7.07 -3.04 11.31
CA PRO A 87 7.43 -4.25 12.04
C PRO A 87 6.35 -5.33 12.02
N ASN A 88 5.07 -4.98 11.82
CA ASN A 88 3.97 -5.93 11.85
C ASN A 88 3.85 -6.71 10.55
N PHE A 89 4.20 -6.10 9.40
CA PHE A 89 4.02 -6.74 8.09
C PHE A 89 5.33 -7.02 7.35
N LEU A 90 6.47 -6.40 7.67
CA LEU A 90 7.77 -6.74 7.10
C LEU A 90 8.45 -7.86 7.90
N LYS A 91 9.06 -8.83 7.21
CA LYS A 91 9.87 -9.91 7.81
C LYS A 91 11.19 -9.39 8.40
N LYS A 92 11.75 -8.36 7.79
CA LYS A 92 12.95 -7.66 8.24
C LYS A 92 12.66 -6.17 8.20
N SER A 93 12.69 -5.53 9.36
CA SER A 93 12.58 -4.08 9.48
C SER A 93 13.50 -3.65 10.61
N ASP A 94 14.47 -2.79 10.31
CA ASP A 94 15.32 -2.16 11.32
C ASP A 94 14.61 -0.94 11.95
N ALA A 95 13.41 -0.64 11.46
CA ALA A 95 12.65 0.55 11.80
C ALA A 95 11.47 0.21 12.72
N GLU A 96 11.75 0.12 14.02
CA GLU A 96 10.76 -0.27 15.05
C GLU A 96 9.54 0.65 15.15
N ARG A 97 9.64 1.89 14.65
CA ARG A 97 8.59 2.92 14.77
C ARG A 97 8.09 3.47 13.44
N GLU A 98 8.57 2.94 12.33
CA GLU A 98 8.12 3.41 11.02
C GLU A 98 6.77 2.78 10.64
N LEU A 99 5.93 3.63 10.06
CA LEU A 99 4.60 3.27 9.61
C LEU A 99 4.27 3.98 8.30
N SER A 100 3.38 3.38 7.53
CA SER A 100 2.73 4.00 6.38
C SER A 100 1.28 4.28 6.72
N GLN A 101 0.72 5.38 6.23
CA GLN A 101 -0.69 5.71 6.43
C GLN A 101 -1.40 5.75 5.10
N ILE A 102 -2.52 5.04 5.01
CA ILE A 102 -3.29 4.89 3.78
C ILE A 102 -4.69 5.43 4.01
N PHE A 103 -5.12 6.33 3.12
CA PHE A 103 -6.44 6.94 3.15
C PHE A 103 -7.12 6.84 1.79
N ALA A 104 -8.44 6.92 1.75
CA ALA A 104 -9.15 7.10 0.50
C ALA A 104 -8.83 8.48 -0.08
N PHE A 105 -8.62 8.56 -1.40
CA PHE A 105 -8.31 9.81 -2.06
C PHE A 105 -9.57 10.68 -2.30
N ASN A 106 -9.45 11.99 -2.11
CA ASN A 106 -10.54 12.95 -2.24
C ASN A 106 -10.78 13.35 -3.69
N TYR A 107 -11.24 12.40 -4.51
CA TYR A 107 -11.52 12.62 -5.94
C TYR A 107 -12.44 13.82 -6.19
N ARG A 108 -13.48 14.02 -5.37
CA ARG A 108 -14.41 15.15 -5.53
C ARG A 108 -13.71 16.51 -5.51
N LYS A 109 -12.63 16.64 -4.74
CA LYS A 109 -11.87 17.88 -4.60
C LYS A 109 -10.68 17.94 -5.55
N GLU A 110 -10.00 16.82 -5.73
CA GLU A 110 -8.70 16.76 -6.41
C GLU A 110 -8.78 16.18 -7.83
N GLY A 111 -9.89 15.57 -8.24
CA GLY A 111 -10.07 15.01 -9.59
C GLY A 111 -9.09 13.91 -9.98
N HIS A 112 -8.95 13.69 -11.29
CA HIS A 112 -7.99 12.75 -11.85
C HIS A 112 -6.54 13.22 -11.64
N PRO A 113 -5.65 12.43 -11.01
CA PRO A 113 -4.24 12.79 -10.82
C PRO A 113 -3.51 13.18 -12.11
N GLU A 114 -3.90 12.61 -13.26
CA GLU A 114 -3.36 12.91 -14.58
C GLU A 114 -3.48 14.39 -14.95
N ASN A 115 -4.58 15.03 -14.53
CA ASN A 115 -4.85 16.45 -14.78
C ASN A 115 -3.99 17.39 -13.93
N HIS A 116 -3.18 16.81 -13.03
CA HIS A 116 -2.44 17.53 -12.01
C HIS A 116 -0.92 17.30 -12.12
N GLN A 117 -0.41 16.98 -13.31
CA GLN A 117 1.03 16.80 -13.57
C GLN A 117 1.69 15.77 -12.65
N TRP A 118 0.95 14.73 -12.26
CA TRP A 118 1.55 13.60 -11.56
C TRP A 118 2.28 12.72 -12.59
N ALA A 119 3.47 12.24 -12.22
CA ALA A 119 4.17 11.23 -12.99
C ALA A 119 3.41 9.91 -12.85
N ILE A 120 3.22 9.22 -13.97
CA ILE A 120 2.49 7.96 -14.07
C ILE A 120 3.49 6.81 -14.06
N HIS A 121 3.25 5.81 -13.21
CA HIS A 121 4.06 4.61 -13.10
C HIS A 121 3.15 3.40 -13.23
N GLU A 122 3.31 2.65 -14.31
CA GLU A 122 2.59 1.41 -14.57
C GLU A 122 3.17 0.28 -13.72
N ILE A 123 2.31 -0.58 -13.20
CA ILE A 123 2.68 -1.66 -12.29
C ILE A 123 2.55 -2.99 -13.01
N ASP A 124 3.59 -3.81 -12.89
CA ASP A 124 3.59 -5.15 -13.45
C ASP A 124 2.67 -6.05 -12.62
N LEU A 125 2.03 -7.02 -13.28
CA LEU A 125 1.24 -8.03 -12.59
C LEU A 125 2.12 -9.10 -11.91
N ASP A 126 3.44 -9.00 -11.97
CA ASP A 126 4.35 -9.96 -11.35
C ASP A 126 4.97 -9.43 -10.06
N ASP A 127 5.42 -10.34 -9.20
CA ASP A 127 6.19 -9.94 -8.02
C ASP A 127 7.56 -9.35 -8.46
N PRO A 128 8.06 -8.29 -7.79
CA PRO A 128 9.32 -7.65 -8.12
C PRO A 128 10.46 -8.66 -8.24
N ARG A 129 11.16 -8.65 -9.40
CA ARG A 129 12.23 -9.60 -9.72
C ARG A 129 13.27 -9.74 -8.60
N ARG A 130 13.60 -8.63 -7.94
CA ARG A 130 14.58 -8.56 -6.85
C ARG A 130 14.21 -9.40 -5.62
N TRP A 131 12.93 -9.74 -5.43
CA TRP A 131 12.51 -10.61 -4.35
C TRP A 131 12.91 -12.06 -4.60
N ALA A 132 13.02 -12.49 -5.86
CA ALA A 132 13.43 -13.85 -6.23
C ALA A 132 12.70 -14.94 -5.41
N GLY A 133 11.38 -14.79 -5.27
CA GLY A 133 10.52 -15.67 -4.45
C GLY A 133 10.56 -15.41 -2.93
N ARG A 134 11.50 -14.60 -2.44
CA ARG A 134 11.59 -14.18 -1.02
C ARG A 134 10.78 -12.92 -0.79
N VAL A 135 9.47 -13.11 -0.72
CA VAL A 135 8.52 -12.04 -0.38
C VAL A 135 8.87 -11.42 0.98
N PRO A 136 9.06 -10.10 1.08
CA PRO A 136 9.49 -9.44 2.31
C PRO A 136 8.37 -9.32 3.36
N PHE A 137 7.14 -9.73 3.03
CA PHE A 137 5.98 -9.59 3.90
C PHE A 137 5.69 -10.83 4.74
N LYS A 138 5.19 -10.61 5.95
CA LYS A 138 4.56 -11.61 6.82
C LYS A 138 3.17 -11.95 6.29
N GLN A 139 2.76 -13.19 6.48
CA GLN A 139 1.44 -13.70 6.13
C GLN A 139 0.90 -14.52 7.31
N PRO A 140 -0.37 -14.33 7.73
CA PRO A 140 -1.34 -13.38 7.18
C PRO A 140 -0.94 -11.91 7.37
N TYR A 141 -1.42 -11.03 6.50
CA TYR A 141 -1.15 -9.60 6.59
C TYR A 141 -1.82 -9.01 7.84
N PHE A 142 -1.10 -8.20 8.62
CA PHE A 142 -1.63 -7.62 9.86
C PHE A 142 -2.63 -6.51 9.54
N PRO A 143 -3.82 -6.47 10.16
CA PRO A 143 -4.81 -5.45 9.87
C PRO A 143 -4.32 -4.05 10.24
N PRO A 144 -4.64 -3.01 9.45
CA PRO A 144 -4.27 -1.65 9.80
C PRO A 144 -4.96 -1.17 11.07
N THR A 145 -4.33 -0.22 11.74
CA THR A 145 -4.90 0.49 12.88
C THR A 145 -5.59 1.77 12.43
N PHE A 146 -6.53 2.28 13.22
CA PHE A 146 -7.19 3.55 12.90
C PHE A 146 -6.17 4.70 12.82
N ALA A 147 -6.34 5.57 11.84
CA ALA A 147 -5.50 6.73 11.62
C ALA A 147 -6.33 7.92 11.16
N GLU A 148 -5.88 9.12 11.51
CA GLU A 148 -6.46 10.38 11.03
C GLU A 148 -5.49 11.08 10.10
N PRO A 149 -5.96 11.66 8.99
CA PRO A 149 -5.09 12.38 8.06
C PRO A 149 -4.62 13.74 8.59
N HIS A 150 -5.15 14.18 9.74
CA HIS A 150 -4.82 15.47 10.30
C HIS A 150 -3.34 15.50 10.73
N ARG A 151 -2.60 16.55 10.29
CA ARG A 151 -1.15 16.77 10.49
C ARG A 151 -0.22 16.00 9.55
N LEU A 152 -0.77 15.27 8.58
CA LEU A 152 -0.01 14.54 7.58
C LEU A 152 0.24 15.40 6.34
N SER A 153 1.28 15.09 5.56
CA SER A 153 1.53 15.80 4.30
C SER A 153 0.40 15.60 3.30
N CYS A 154 -0.28 14.46 3.35
CA CYS A 154 -1.38 14.09 2.46
C CYS A 154 -2.76 14.62 2.89
N ALA A 155 -2.86 15.43 3.95
CA ALA A 155 -4.15 15.85 4.53
C ALA A 155 -5.08 16.58 3.53
N ASP A 156 -4.51 17.24 2.52
CA ASP A 156 -5.25 17.92 1.45
C ASP A 156 -5.86 16.95 0.42
N LEU A 157 -5.23 15.78 0.23
CA LEU A 157 -5.60 14.72 -0.70
C LEU A 157 -6.48 13.64 -0.07
N ALA A 158 -6.35 13.43 1.24
CA ALA A 158 -6.98 12.33 1.95
C ALA A 158 -8.42 12.64 2.40
N LEU A 159 -9.30 11.64 2.31
CA LEU A 159 -10.56 11.60 3.03
C LEU A 159 -10.34 11.01 4.44
N PRO A 160 -11.00 11.54 5.47
CA PRO A 160 -10.92 10.96 6.81
C PRO A 160 -11.55 9.57 6.82
N ILE A 161 -10.92 8.63 7.54
CA ILE A 161 -11.49 7.31 7.78
C ILE A 161 -12.66 7.49 8.77
N PRO A 162 -13.86 6.96 8.48
CA PRO A 162 -14.94 6.97 9.46
C PRO A 162 -14.45 6.31 10.75
N ARG A 163 -14.51 7.04 11.86
CA ARG A 163 -14.21 6.47 13.17
C ARG A 163 -15.14 5.27 13.37
N PRO A 164 -14.61 4.10 13.80
CA PRO A 164 -15.45 3.04 14.32
C PRO A 164 -16.41 3.68 15.31
N ARG A 165 -17.72 3.50 15.11
CA ARG A 165 -18.70 3.97 16.08
C ARG A 165 -18.31 3.28 17.37
N GLU A 166 -17.93 4.05 18.39
CA GLU A 166 -17.80 3.52 19.74
C GLU A 166 -19.13 2.82 20.00
N GLU A 167 -19.06 1.49 20.12
CA GLU A 167 -20.21 0.68 20.44
C GLU A 167 -20.77 1.33 21.70
N ALA A 168 -21.95 1.95 21.56
CA ALA A 168 -22.55 2.66 22.67
C ALA A 168 -22.58 1.63 23.79
N ALA A 169 -21.87 1.91 24.89
CA ALA A 169 -21.74 0.99 26.01
C ALA A 169 -23.12 0.39 26.25
N ASP A 170 -23.22 -0.95 26.15
CA ASP A 170 -24.50 -1.65 26.28
C ASP A 170 -25.24 -1.00 27.44
N PRO A 171 -26.46 -0.47 27.21
CA PRO A 171 -27.17 0.26 28.25
C PRO A 171 -27.13 -0.63 29.49
N GLU A 172 -26.60 -0.11 30.59
CA GLU A 172 -26.40 -0.85 31.85
C GLU A 172 -27.60 -1.77 32.03
N PRO A 173 -27.40 -3.10 32.20
CA PRO A 173 -28.50 -4.05 32.26
C PRO A 173 -29.48 -3.49 33.26
N GLN A 174 -30.62 -3.00 32.76
CA GLN A 174 -31.66 -2.41 33.60
C GLN A 174 -31.92 -3.47 34.64
N ALA A 175 -31.55 -3.19 35.89
CA ALA A 175 -31.61 -4.14 36.97
C ALA A 175 -32.98 -4.80 36.87
N GLU A 176 -33.01 -6.08 36.48
CA GLU A 176 -34.25 -6.81 36.37
C GLU A 176 -34.95 -6.57 37.69
N VAL A 177 -36.10 -5.89 37.63
CA VAL A 177 -36.94 -5.68 38.79
C VAL A 177 -37.39 -7.09 39.15
N HIS A 178 -36.60 -7.79 39.96
CA HIS A 178 -36.87 -9.16 40.33
C HIS A 178 -38.27 -9.15 40.92
N PRO A 179 -39.25 -9.84 40.29
CA PRO A 179 -40.56 -9.95 40.89
C PRO A 179 -40.34 -10.57 42.26
N LEU A 180 -40.73 -9.83 43.31
CA LEU A 180 -40.67 -10.29 44.69
C LEU A 180 -41.27 -11.70 44.72
N LYS A 181 -40.44 -12.72 44.90
CA LYS A 181 -40.91 -14.10 45.06
C LYS A 181 -41.91 -14.08 46.22
N PRO A 182 -43.21 -14.39 46.00
CA PRO A 182 -44.08 -14.69 47.12
C PRO A 182 -43.46 -15.87 47.85
N ARG A 183 -43.24 -15.68 49.15
CA ARG A 183 -42.71 -16.68 50.08
C ARG A 183 -43.73 -17.82 50.19
N ILE A 184 -43.65 -18.77 49.28
CA ILE A 184 -44.41 -20.02 49.36
C ILE A 184 -43.67 -20.91 50.34
N ALA A 185 -44.36 -21.26 51.43
CA ALA A 185 -43.89 -22.21 52.42
C ALA A 185 -43.65 -23.58 51.77
N LEU A 186 -42.54 -24.22 52.14
CA LEU A 186 -42.24 -25.60 51.79
C LEU A 186 -43.39 -26.52 52.17
N PRO A 187 -43.65 -27.53 51.34
CA PRO A 187 -43.75 -28.88 51.87
C PRO A 187 -42.61 -29.77 51.40
N ASP A 188 -42.23 -30.64 52.32
CA ASP A 188 -41.21 -31.65 52.25
C ASP A 188 -41.47 -32.74 51.20
N SER A 189 -40.36 -33.27 50.69
CA SER A 189 -40.14 -34.67 50.30
C SER A 189 -40.91 -35.27 49.12
N ALA A 190 -40.18 -35.69 48.07
CA ALA A 190 -40.03 -37.12 47.72
C ALA A 190 -39.26 -37.33 46.40
N THR A 191 -38.13 -38.02 46.53
CA THR A 191 -37.62 -39.16 45.74
C THR A 191 -38.17 -39.44 44.34
N GLN A 192 -37.28 -39.45 43.33
CA GLN A 192 -37.13 -40.43 42.22
C GLN A 192 -36.05 -39.87 41.26
N THR A 193 -34.84 -40.42 41.11
CA THR A 193 -34.40 -41.75 40.65
C THR A 193 -34.92 -42.12 39.26
N GLY A 194 -34.01 -42.20 38.28
CA GLY A 194 -34.24 -42.79 36.95
C GLY A 194 -33.69 -41.92 35.81
N GLN A 195 -32.46 -42.18 35.35
CA GLN A 195 -32.15 -43.04 34.19
C GLN A 195 -32.31 -42.38 32.81
N SER A 196 -31.19 -42.41 32.08
CA SER A 196 -31.10 -42.84 30.68
C SER A 196 -31.61 -41.89 29.59
N ARG A 197 -30.68 -41.33 28.81
CA ARG A 197 -30.29 -41.94 27.52
C ARG A 197 -29.19 -41.14 26.83
N ALA A 198 -28.13 -41.86 26.48
CA ALA A 198 -27.24 -41.51 25.39
C ALA A 198 -28.02 -41.44 24.07
N GLY A 199 -27.76 -40.41 23.27
CA GLY A 199 -28.13 -40.31 21.87
C GLY A 199 -27.17 -39.30 21.23
N SER A 200 -26.14 -39.74 20.53
CA SER A 200 -26.17 -40.24 19.15
C SER A 200 -25.74 -39.13 18.19
N LEU A 201 -24.44 -39.20 17.88
CA LEU A 201 -23.77 -38.87 16.63
C LEU A 201 -24.68 -38.31 15.52
N TYR A 202 -24.65 -37.00 15.32
CA TYR A 202 -25.00 -36.38 14.04
C TYR A 202 -23.72 -36.10 13.25
N SER A 203 -23.19 -37.16 12.66
CA SER A 203 -22.37 -37.11 11.47
C SER A 203 -23.30 -36.97 10.27
N PHE A 204 -23.61 -35.73 9.87
CA PHE A 204 -24.25 -35.51 8.57
C PHE A 204 -23.17 -35.44 7.49
N ALA A 205 -23.12 -36.56 6.79
CA ALA A 205 -22.31 -36.84 5.63
C ALA A 205 -22.70 -35.95 4.43
N TYR A 206 -21.65 -35.64 3.67
CA TYR A 206 -21.60 -35.77 2.21
C TYR A 206 -22.27 -34.74 1.28
N ALA A 207 -21.39 -34.23 0.42
CA ALA A 207 -21.50 -34.25 -1.04
C ALA A 207 -22.57 -33.40 -1.70
N MET A 208 -22.17 -32.18 -2.04
CA MET A 208 -22.47 -31.61 -3.35
C MET A 208 -21.20 -30.92 -3.86
N ALA A 209 -20.32 -31.71 -4.49
CA ALA A 209 -19.29 -31.17 -5.37
C ALA A 209 -19.95 -30.87 -6.72
N PRO A 210 -20.02 -29.61 -7.18
CA PRO A 210 -20.43 -29.33 -8.54
C PRO A 210 -19.39 -29.86 -9.52
N LYS A 211 -19.90 -30.62 -10.47
CA LYS A 211 -19.24 -31.24 -11.62
C LYS A 211 -18.50 -30.16 -12.42
N VAL A 212 -17.20 -30.35 -12.60
CA VAL A 212 -16.36 -29.60 -13.54
C VAL A 212 -16.92 -29.86 -14.95
N GLU A 213 -17.57 -28.87 -15.54
CA GLU A 213 -17.82 -28.84 -16.98
C GLU A 213 -16.53 -28.42 -17.67
N GLU A 214 -16.00 -29.36 -18.43
CA GLU A 214 -14.84 -29.28 -19.29
C GLU A 214 -15.21 -28.39 -20.49
N GLU A 215 -14.73 -27.15 -20.49
CA GLU A 215 -14.90 -26.22 -21.61
C GLU A 215 -13.91 -26.57 -22.73
N PRO A 216 -14.36 -26.72 -23.99
CA PRO A 216 -13.53 -27.22 -25.08
C PRO A 216 -12.51 -26.18 -25.59
N GLU A 217 -11.28 -26.66 -25.83
CA GLU A 217 -10.19 -25.88 -26.41
C GLU A 217 -10.56 -25.21 -27.74
N PRO A 218 -10.15 -23.94 -27.96
CA PRO A 218 -10.25 -23.32 -29.27
C PRO A 218 -9.23 -23.94 -30.24
N ARG A 219 -9.78 -24.61 -31.26
CA ARG A 219 -9.09 -25.09 -32.45
C ARG A 219 -8.20 -23.98 -33.03
N ARG A 220 -6.90 -24.28 -33.12
CA ARG A 220 -5.93 -23.56 -33.95
C ARG A 220 -6.40 -23.55 -35.40
N ALA A 221 -6.80 -22.39 -35.89
CA ALA A 221 -6.91 -22.15 -37.32
C ALA A 221 -5.49 -21.95 -37.88
N ALA A 222 -5.03 -22.95 -38.62
CA ALA A 222 -3.91 -22.84 -39.53
C ALA A 222 -4.31 -22.01 -40.76
N GLY A 223 -3.37 -21.21 -41.26
CA GLY A 223 -3.37 -20.78 -42.66
C GLY A 223 -4.02 -19.43 -42.93
N GLN A 224 -3.23 -18.36 -42.83
CA GLN A 224 -3.34 -17.26 -43.78
C GLN A 224 -1.94 -16.74 -44.11
N GLU A 225 -1.41 -17.29 -45.20
CA GLU A 225 -0.26 -16.77 -45.92
C GLU A 225 -0.61 -15.38 -46.46
N HIS A 226 0.13 -14.36 -46.02
CA HIS A 226 0.11 -13.04 -46.64
C HIS A 226 1.24 -12.96 -47.68
N PRO A 227 0.93 -12.51 -48.92
CA PRO A 227 1.88 -12.49 -50.01
C PRO A 227 3.00 -11.47 -49.81
N ALA A 228 4.17 -11.85 -50.33
CA ALA A 228 5.39 -11.08 -50.43
C ALA A 228 5.14 -9.63 -50.87
N ARG A 229 5.67 -8.68 -50.08
CA ARG A 229 5.85 -7.31 -50.54
C ARG A 229 7.12 -7.25 -51.41
N PRO A 230 7.06 -6.59 -52.57
CA PRO A 230 8.17 -6.47 -53.50
C PRO A 230 9.27 -5.55 -52.97
N ASP A 231 10.48 -5.88 -53.39
CA ASP A 231 11.74 -5.19 -53.16
C ASP A 231 11.66 -3.68 -53.42
N GLU A 232 11.97 -2.87 -52.41
CA GLU A 232 12.37 -1.49 -52.62
C GLU A 232 13.90 -1.40 -52.75
N PRO A 233 14.40 -0.66 -53.75
CA PRO A 233 15.81 -0.63 -54.09
C PRO A 233 16.67 0.17 -53.10
N LEU A 234 17.80 -0.43 -52.76
CA LEU A 234 18.97 0.19 -52.14
C LEU A 234 19.46 1.37 -52.98
N LEU A 235 19.16 2.59 -52.55
CA LEU A 235 19.91 3.78 -52.97
C LEU A 235 20.94 4.15 -51.90
N SER A 236 22.15 3.70 -52.19
CA SER A 236 23.40 4.29 -51.76
C SER A 236 23.40 5.81 -52.00
N SER A 237 23.59 6.59 -50.93
CA SER A 237 24.06 7.96 -51.06
C SER A 237 25.14 8.24 -50.01
N THR A 238 26.35 7.91 -50.42
CA THR A 238 27.61 8.54 -50.02
C THR A 238 27.45 10.07 -49.97
N ARG A 239 27.72 10.67 -48.81
CA ARG A 239 28.49 11.93 -48.69
C ARG A 239 28.80 12.24 -47.23
N SER A 240 30.06 12.05 -46.87
CA SER A 240 30.72 12.85 -45.85
C SER A 240 30.64 14.33 -46.22
N PRO A 241 30.58 15.22 -45.23
CA PRO A 241 31.64 16.22 -45.17
C PRO A 241 32.18 16.43 -43.76
N THR A 242 33.51 16.45 -43.71
CA THR A 242 34.31 17.53 -43.14
C THR A 242 34.09 17.88 -41.67
N ALA A 243 35.06 17.44 -40.89
CA ALA A 243 35.40 18.01 -39.60
C ALA A 243 35.61 19.53 -39.69
N GLU A 244 34.89 20.28 -38.84
CA GLU A 244 35.39 21.53 -38.29
C GLU A 244 35.56 21.37 -36.76
N PRO A 245 36.73 21.75 -36.20
CA PRO A 245 36.94 21.77 -34.77
C PRO A 245 36.16 22.93 -34.16
N VAL A 246 35.09 22.61 -33.42
CA VAL A 246 34.44 23.59 -32.55
C VAL A 246 35.45 24.01 -31.49
N ALA A 247 35.90 25.26 -31.63
CA ALA A 247 36.76 25.95 -30.69
C ALA A 247 36.24 25.75 -29.25
N ALA A 248 37.14 25.24 -28.41
CA ALA A 248 37.00 25.22 -26.97
C ALA A 248 36.75 26.65 -26.47
N ARG A 249 35.47 26.99 -26.25
CA ARG A 249 35.10 28.10 -25.37
C ARG A 249 35.56 27.73 -23.97
N GLN A 250 36.73 28.24 -23.59
CA GLN A 250 37.16 28.35 -22.21
C GLN A 250 36.06 29.05 -21.42
N ARG A 251 35.23 28.26 -20.73
CA ARG A 251 34.42 28.78 -19.64
C ARG A 251 35.38 29.02 -18.48
N LYS A 252 35.58 30.30 -18.21
CA LYS A 252 36.18 30.85 -16.98
C LYS A 252 35.73 30.01 -15.77
N PRO A 253 36.63 29.52 -14.91
CA PRO A 253 36.23 28.91 -13.65
C PRO A 253 35.46 29.94 -12.81
N PRO A 254 34.41 29.53 -12.08
CA PRO A 254 33.78 30.40 -11.10
C PRO A 254 34.83 30.81 -10.06
N ASN A 255 34.86 32.11 -9.75
CA ASN A 255 35.59 32.66 -8.62
C ASN A 255 35.21 31.87 -7.36
N THR A 256 36.13 31.06 -6.87
CA THR A 256 36.14 30.58 -5.49
C THR A 256 36.45 31.81 -4.61
N PRO A 257 35.53 32.28 -3.75
CA PRO A 257 35.92 33.20 -2.69
C PRO A 257 36.87 32.48 -1.74
N ALA A 258 37.95 33.19 -1.42
CA ALA A 258 39.04 32.74 -0.57
C ALA A 258 38.55 32.17 0.76
N ALA A 259 39.22 31.10 1.17
CA ALA A 259 39.13 30.52 2.50
C ALA A 259 39.40 31.59 3.56
N GLU A 260 38.39 31.89 4.37
CA GLU A 260 38.61 32.46 5.69
C GLU A 260 39.19 31.37 6.58
N SER A 261 40.49 31.52 6.83
CA SER A 261 41.24 30.86 7.89
C SER A 261 40.52 30.98 9.23
N THR A 262 39.93 29.88 9.69
CA THR A 262 39.48 29.75 11.09
C THR A 262 40.60 29.11 11.91
N PRO A 263 40.99 29.69 13.05
CA PRO A 263 42.09 29.18 13.85
C PRO A 263 41.74 27.87 14.57
N ASP A 264 42.70 26.97 14.47
CA ASP A 264 42.93 25.75 15.24
C ASP A 264 42.74 26.00 16.75
N THR A 265 41.64 25.50 17.33
CA THR A 265 41.45 25.43 18.79
C THR A 265 41.55 23.98 19.22
N ARG A 266 42.79 23.63 19.56
CA ARG A 266 43.22 22.44 20.26
C ARG A 266 42.81 22.51 21.73
N GLN A 267 41.86 21.67 22.13
CA GLN A 267 41.62 21.23 23.52
C GLN A 267 41.28 19.72 23.41
N GLN A 268 42.12 18.73 23.76
CA GLN A 268 42.55 18.33 25.12
C GLN A 268 41.41 18.59 26.12
N THR A 269 40.71 17.64 26.75
CA THR A 269 41.10 16.34 27.32
C THR A 269 39.83 15.72 27.95
N GLY A 270 39.83 14.40 28.15
CA GLY A 270 38.93 13.67 29.07
C GLY A 270 37.81 12.93 28.33
N GLY A 271 37.78 11.60 28.20
CA GLY A 271 38.21 10.59 29.16
C GLY A 271 36.98 10.10 29.93
N MET A 272 36.35 9.03 29.47
CA MET A 272 35.73 8.02 30.33
C MET A 272 35.28 6.82 29.47
N PHE A 273 36.16 5.82 29.42
CA PHE A 273 35.79 4.44 29.11
C PHE A 273 34.96 3.88 30.27
N TRP A 274 33.77 3.37 29.99
CA TRP A 274 33.08 2.45 30.91
C TRP A 274 33.25 1.03 30.37
N THR A 275 34.15 0.29 31.01
CA THR A 275 34.28 -1.17 30.88
C THR A 275 33.26 -1.80 31.83
N ILE A 276 32.24 -2.46 31.31
CA ILE A 276 31.37 -3.32 32.11
C ILE A 276 31.99 -4.72 32.13
N GLN A 277 32.65 -5.07 33.23
CA GLN A 277 32.91 -6.45 33.60
C GLN A 277 31.58 -7.10 33.99
N ARG A 278 31.19 -8.16 33.26
CA ARG A 278 30.29 -9.18 33.80
C ARG A 278 31.17 -10.29 34.38
N SER A 279 30.99 -10.53 35.68
CA SER A 279 31.48 -11.73 36.36
C SER A 279 30.29 -12.60 36.75
N LEU A 280 30.47 -13.90 36.50
CA LEU A 280 29.73 -15.08 36.94
C LEU A 280 28.44 -15.42 36.18
#